data_AF-A0A1Q5ZVX2-F1
#
_entry.id   AF-A0A1Q5ZVX2-F1
#
_cell.length_a   1.000
_cell.length_b   1.000
_cell.length_c   1.000
_cell.angle_alpha   90.00
_cell.angle_beta   90.00
_cell.angle_gamma   90.00
#
_symmetry.space_group_name_H-M   'P 1'
#
loop_
_entity.id
_entity.type
_entity.pdbx_description
1 polymer ?
#
loop_
_entity_poly.entity_id
_entity_poly.type
_entity_poly.pdbx_seq_one_letter_code
_entity_poly.pdbx_strand_id
1 'polypeptide(L)'
;MFFHHLPNFSPYSGHIYDALRVPFICKKDGNFGRDDKRFDLMDREGYLPFREMIRGDTAYFISDADLFDFLSIKESTINSYDIHGCPGWNLEMKERFTEQFISGYDEGIVDFERNLGITYTALPHEQQLPYLRTYCLYCLDFLFFEGDLNEALFYNLGYLQANVYRGFVEINHLLALSPDTGSAIRMHFESYYKGKEIVRRNKPTEEKREEPEAKLTPAIAEETVSQRVTTAPERIELLCDIEEIKKLWLVLTAPIKTKNGSEAAVFSTAELTGFLGSVFSSGAFPNAFKAHQPQAPMLTSKGDMRNVLNALMYASYNINREYNRSTNLVHYAAILKHHFSVFAGSGINSIKSVMATYSPKGIAILKGSSTDNPHIEEMLSILKKHKLLH
;
A
#
# COMPACT_ATOMS: atom_id res chain seq x y z
N MET A 1 -26.80 -14.33 8.72
CA MET A 1 -26.07 -13.29 9.46
C MET A 1 -24.76 -13.88 9.93
N PHE A 2 -23.70 -13.07 9.93
CA PHE A 2 -22.33 -13.54 10.14
C PHE A 2 -21.89 -13.30 11.58
N PHE A 3 -20.84 -14.02 12.02
CA PHE A 3 -20.08 -13.72 13.24
C PHE A 3 -20.82 -13.80 14.58
N HIS A 4 -21.86 -14.64 14.70
CA HIS A 4 -22.56 -14.89 15.98
C HIS A 4 -21.65 -15.43 17.10
N HIS A 5 -20.48 -15.97 16.75
CA HIS A 5 -19.52 -16.55 17.68
C HIS A 5 -18.49 -15.54 18.21
N LEU A 6 -18.44 -14.33 17.66
CA LEU A 6 -17.47 -13.33 18.12
C LEU A 6 -17.82 -12.83 19.53
N PRO A 7 -16.82 -12.68 20.42
CA PRO A 7 -17.04 -12.22 21.78
C PRO A 7 -17.59 -10.80 21.77
N ASN A 8 -18.64 -10.56 22.57
CA ASN A 8 -19.25 -9.24 22.71
C ASN A 8 -19.60 -8.59 21.37
N PHE A 9 -20.06 -9.38 20.39
CA PHE A 9 -20.44 -8.91 19.08
C PHE A 9 -21.90 -9.27 18.77
N SER A 10 -22.66 -8.28 18.34
CA SER A 10 -24.01 -8.45 17.84
C SER A 10 -23.99 -8.32 16.32
N PRO A 11 -24.54 -9.31 15.58
CA PRO A 11 -24.67 -9.20 14.14
C PRO A 11 -25.56 -8.04 13.66
N TYR A 12 -26.33 -7.43 14.56
CA TYR A 12 -27.24 -6.33 14.25
C TYR A 12 -26.67 -4.97 14.64
N SER A 13 -25.93 -4.92 15.74
CA SER A 13 -25.47 -3.66 16.36
C SER A 13 -23.95 -3.55 16.46
N GLY A 14 -23.21 -4.54 15.96
CA GLY A 14 -21.75 -4.58 15.98
C GLY A 14 -21.19 -4.88 17.36
N HIS A 15 -20.07 -4.26 17.67
CA HIS A 15 -19.36 -4.46 18.93
C HIS A 15 -20.20 -3.97 20.12
N ILE A 16 -20.30 -4.79 21.16
CA ILE A 16 -21.07 -4.52 22.37
C ILE A 16 -20.08 -4.28 23.51
N TYR A 17 -19.94 -3.03 23.92
CA TYR A 17 -19.18 -2.66 25.13
C TYR A 17 -19.76 -1.40 25.75
N ASP A 18 -19.49 -1.17 27.03
CA ASP A 18 -19.89 0.05 27.71
C ASP A 18 -18.91 1.17 27.35
N ALA A 19 -19.23 1.92 26.28
CA ALA A 19 -18.41 3.01 25.77
C ALA A 19 -18.07 4.08 26.84
N LEU A 20 -18.89 4.22 27.90
CA LEU A 20 -18.62 5.18 28.97
C LEU A 20 -17.55 4.70 29.98
N ARG A 21 -17.18 3.42 29.93
CA ARG A 21 -16.21 2.80 30.85
C ARG A 21 -14.91 2.36 30.19
N VAL A 22 -14.87 2.31 28.85
CA VAL A 22 -13.68 1.91 28.12
C VAL A 22 -12.73 3.10 28.02
N PRO A 23 -11.41 2.91 28.27
CA PRO A 23 -10.45 3.99 28.04
C PRO A 23 -10.42 4.41 26.58
N PHE A 24 -10.14 5.68 26.34
CA PHE A 24 -10.25 6.28 25.02
C PHE A 24 -8.94 6.94 24.60
N ILE A 25 -8.48 6.68 23.38
CA ILE A 25 -7.35 7.36 22.76
C ILE A 25 -7.84 8.35 21.70
N CYS A 26 -7.19 9.51 21.60
CA CYS A 26 -7.42 10.49 20.54
C CYS A 26 -6.09 10.98 19.96
N LYS A 27 -6.10 11.44 18.71
CA LYS A 27 -4.95 12.13 18.11
C LYS A 27 -4.96 13.60 18.57
N LYS A 28 -3.79 14.19 18.80
CA LYS A 28 -3.70 15.62 19.15
C LYS A 28 -4.08 16.56 18.02
N ASP A 29 -3.93 16.09 16.78
CA ASP A 29 -4.19 16.83 15.55
C ASP A 29 -5.55 16.52 14.92
N GLY A 30 -6.38 15.70 15.56
CA GLY A 30 -7.72 15.38 15.07
C GLY A 30 -8.40 14.21 15.80
N ASN A 31 -9.62 13.88 15.40
CA ASN A 31 -10.32 12.73 15.94
C ASN A 31 -10.11 11.51 15.02
N PHE A 32 -10.10 10.31 15.62
CA PHE A 32 -10.38 9.10 14.88
C PHE A 32 -11.78 9.20 14.26
N GLY A 33 -11.97 8.70 13.04
CA GLY A 33 -13.22 8.92 12.34
C GLY A 33 -13.53 7.88 11.28
N ARG A 34 -14.82 7.56 11.18
CA ARG A 34 -15.39 6.76 10.11
C ARG A 34 -15.26 7.51 8.78
N ASP A 35 -14.36 7.05 7.90
CA ASP A 35 -14.33 7.49 6.50
C ASP A 35 -15.32 6.65 5.69
N ASP A 36 -16.36 7.27 5.15
CA ASP A 36 -17.36 6.59 4.32
C ASP A 36 -16.80 6.09 2.98
N LYS A 37 -15.65 6.62 2.55
CA LYS A 37 -14.95 6.14 1.33
C LYS A 37 -14.42 4.72 1.46
N ARG A 38 -14.50 4.10 2.65
CA ARG A 38 -14.15 2.70 2.88
C ARG A 38 -15.16 1.73 2.24
N PHE A 39 -16.35 2.18 1.87
CA PHE A 39 -17.29 1.36 1.08
C PHE A 39 -16.94 1.35 -0.42
N ASP A 40 -16.29 2.39 -0.93
CA ASP A 40 -15.78 2.44 -2.30
C ASP A 40 -14.75 1.35 -2.60
N LEU A 41 -14.20 0.69 -1.56
CA LEU A 41 -13.22 -0.39 -1.70
C LEU A 41 -13.76 -1.56 -2.51
N MET A 42 -15.07 -1.78 -2.49
CA MET A 42 -15.72 -2.91 -3.17
C MET A 42 -16.01 -2.66 -4.65
N ASP A 43 -15.97 -1.40 -5.07
CA ASP A 43 -16.26 -0.97 -6.45
C ASP A 43 -14.99 -0.75 -7.30
N ARG A 44 -13.80 -0.91 -6.70
CA ARG A 44 -12.50 -0.61 -7.33
C ARG A 44 -11.80 -1.91 -7.75
N GLU A 45 -11.93 -2.26 -9.02
CA GLU A 45 -11.23 -3.41 -9.61
C GLU A 45 -9.69 -3.22 -9.58
N GLY A 46 -8.94 -4.28 -9.25
CA GLY A 46 -7.46 -4.29 -9.32
C GLY A 46 -6.72 -3.52 -8.22
N TYR A 47 -7.42 -2.86 -7.30
CA TYR A 47 -6.85 -2.02 -6.24
C TYR A 47 -6.72 -2.80 -4.93
N LEU A 48 -5.53 -3.03 -4.36
CA LEU A 48 -5.43 -3.57 -2.98
C LEU A 48 -5.55 -2.40 -1.99
N PRO A 49 -6.65 -2.29 -1.25
CA PRO A 49 -6.94 -1.09 -0.46
C PRO A 49 -6.31 -1.10 0.93
N PHE A 50 -5.52 -2.12 1.23
CA PHE A 50 -5.05 -2.41 2.57
C PHE A 50 -3.61 -1.95 2.76
N ARG A 51 -3.32 -1.30 3.89
CA ARG A 51 -1.96 -1.00 4.31
C ARG A 51 -1.33 -2.25 4.91
N GLU A 52 -0.09 -2.53 4.52
CA GLU A 52 0.68 -3.65 5.04
C GLU A 52 1.35 -3.27 6.36
N MET A 53 1.08 -4.03 7.41
CA MET A 53 1.78 -3.99 8.67
C MET A 53 2.58 -5.28 8.81
N ILE A 54 3.90 -5.17 8.91
CA ILE A 54 4.79 -6.31 9.13
C ILE A 54 5.03 -6.47 10.64
N ARG A 55 4.82 -7.70 11.14
CA ARG A 55 5.11 -8.09 12.52
C ARG A 55 5.79 -9.46 12.53
N GLY A 56 7.04 -9.47 13.01
CA GLY A 56 7.93 -10.60 12.79
C GLY A 56 8.05 -10.89 11.29
N ASP A 57 7.76 -12.13 10.90
CA ASP A 57 7.80 -12.60 9.52
C ASP A 57 6.42 -12.64 8.84
N THR A 58 5.39 -12.05 9.47
CA THR A 58 4.01 -12.07 8.97
C THR A 58 3.56 -10.68 8.55
N ALA A 59 2.94 -10.61 7.37
CA ALA A 59 2.28 -9.42 6.85
C ALA A 59 0.79 -9.43 7.19
N TYR A 60 0.31 -8.31 7.73
CA TYR A 60 -1.09 -8.06 8.07
C TYR A 60 -1.62 -6.91 7.24
N PHE A 61 -2.76 -7.10 6.57
CA PHE A 61 -3.33 -6.12 5.65
C PHE A 61 -4.54 -5.43 6.29
N ILE A 62 -4.45 -4.12 6.50
CA ILE A 62 -5.43 -3.32 7.26
C ILE A 62 -6.08 -2.26 6.36
N SER A 63 -7.41 -2.25 6.26
CA SER A 63 -8.18 -1.25 5.48
C SER A 63 -8.43 0.03 6.24
N ASP A 64 -8.57 -0.04 7.56
CA ASP A 64 -8.89 1.13 8.35
C ASP A 64 -7.62 1.93 8.67
N ALA A 65 -7.56 3.18 8.18
CA ALA A 65 -6.37 4.00 8.27
C ALA A 65 -6.05 4.39 9.73
N ASP A 66 -7.09 4.64 10.52
CA ASP A 66 -6.97 5.03 11.92
C ASP A 66 -6.51 3.87 12.79
N LEU A 67 -7.07 2.68 12.57
CA LEU A 67 -6.59 1.44 13.17
C LEU A 67 -5.14 1.14 12.78
N PHE A 68 -4.78 1.29 11.51
CA PHE A 68 -3.40 1.11 11.06
C PHE A 68 -2.44 2.08 11.75
N ASP A 69 -2.80 3.36 11.83
CA ASP A 69 -1.99 4.38 12.48
C ASP A 69 -1.80 4.05 13.97
N PHE A 70 -2.86 3.61 14.66
CA PHE A 70 -2.79 3.14 16.04
C PHE A 70 -1.86 1.93 16.21
N LEU A 71 -2.03 0.90 15.39
CA LEU A 71 -1.21 -0.31 15.42
C LEU A 71 0.26 -0.02 15.06
N SER A 72 0.51 1.10 14.36
CA SER A 72 1.84 1.55 13.95
C SER A 72 2.50 2.56 14.90
N ILE A 73 1.89 2.86 16.06
CA ILE A 73 2.49 3.74 17.07
C ILE A 73 3.88 3.22 17.49
N LYS A 74 4.85 4.13 17.55
CA LYS A 74 6.24 3.93 17.97
C LYS A 74 6.60 4.93 19.06
N GLU A 75 7.78 4.78 19.66
CA GLU A 75 8.29 5.69 20.69
C GLU A 75 8.36 7.15 20.21
N SER A 76 8.68 7.37 18.94
CA SER A 76 8.71 8.71 18.35
C SER A 76 7.34 9.33 18.11
N THR A 77 6.26 8.53 18.08
CA THR A 77 4.91 8.99 17.72
C THR A 77 3.90 8.87 18.85
N ILE A 78 4.22 8.18 19.95
CA ILE A 78 3.31 8.01 21.09
C ILE A 78 2.85 9.35 21.68
N ASN A 79 3.72 10.37 21.65
CA ASN A 79 3.42 11.70 22.16
C ASN A 79 2.41 12.49 21.31
N SER A 80 2.08 12.00 20.11
CA SER A 80 1.05 12.57 19.23
C SER A 80 -0.38 12.20 19.66
N TYR A 81 -0.53 11.39 20.70
CA TYR A 81 -1.83 10.90 21.18
C TYR A 81 -2.09 11.36 22.61
N ASP A 82 -3.36 11.60 22.93
CA ASP A 82 -3.86 11.82 24.28
C ASP A 82 -4.80 10.68 24.67
N ILE A 83 -4.76 10.29 25.95
CA ILE A 83 -5.51 9.13 26.44
C ILE A 83 -6.26 9.48 27.70
N HIS A 84 -7.52 9.08 27.70
CA HIS A 84 -8.48 9.32 28.75
C HIS A 84 -8.86 7.99 29.40
N GLY A 85 -8.93 7.96 30.73
CA GLY A 85 -9.36 6.77 31.48
C GLY A 85 -8.34 5.62 31.54
N CYS A 86 -7.09 5.81 31.09
CA CYS A 86 -6.02 4.81 31.20
C CYS A 86 -4.77 5.39 31.89
N PRO A 87 -4.71 5.44 33.23
CA PRO A 87 -3.51 5.84 33.94
C PRO A 87 -2.35 4.88 33.63
N GLY A 88 -1.19 5.41 33.25
CA GLY A 88 0.00 4.58 32.98
C GLY A 88 0.12 4.06 31.55
N TRP A 89 -0.63 4.62 30.60
CA TRP A 89 -0.47 4.30 29.18
C TRP A 89 0.98 4.35 28.71
N ASN A 90 1.40 3.31 27.98
CA ASN A 90 2.70 3.21 27.35
C ASN A 90 2.64 2.29 26.11
N LEU A 91 3.78 2.09 25.45
CA LEU A 91 3.88 1.21 24.28
C LEU A 91 3.60 -0.27 24.59
N GLU A 92 3.93 -0.73 25.79
CA GLU A 92 3.69 -2.13 26.21
C GLU A 92 2.19 -2.41 26.28
N MET A 93 1.40 -1.48 26.84
CA MET A 93 -0.05 -1.56 26.85
C MET A 93 -0.64 -1.52 25.44
N LYS A 94 -0.12 -0.63 24.58
CA LYS A 94 -0.50 -0.59 23.16
C LYS A 94 -0.23 -1.92 22.45
N GLU A 95 0.86 -2.60 22.80
CA GLU A 95 1.22 -3.87 22.16
C GLU A 95 0.25 -4.99 22.54
N ARG A 96 -0.31 -5.00 23.76
CA ARG A 96 -1.40 -5.93 24.12
C ARG A 96 -2.60 -5.84 23.18
N PHE A 97 -3.03 -4.63 22.82
CA PHE A 97 -4.11 -4.44 21.83
C PHE A 97 -3.69 -4.91 20.43
N THR A 98 -2.42 -4.72 20.09
CA THR A 98 -1.85 -5.19 18.82
C THR A 98 -1.85 -6.72 18.75
N GLU A 99 -1.48 -7.39 19.84
CA GLU A 99 -1.52 -8.86 19.96
C GLU A 99 -2.95 -9.39 19.85
N GLN A 100 -3.93 -8.74 20.49
CA GLN A 100 -5.34 -9.13 20.37
C GLN A 100 -5.84 -8.98 18.93
N PHE A 101 -5.51 -7.87 18.25
CA PHE A 101 -5.81 -7.71 16.84
C PHE A 101 -5.18 -8.81 15.98
N ILE A 102 -3.90 -9.10 16.18
CA ILE A 102 -3.20 -10.15 15.44
C ILE A 102 -3.84 -11.52 15.68
N SER A 103 -4.20 -11.84 16.93
CA SER A 103 -4.87 -13.09 17.28
C SER A 103 -6.20 -13.23 16.55
N GLY A 104 -7.03 -12.18 16.58
CA GLY A 104 -8.30 -12.16 15.86
C GLY A 104 -8.11 -12.27 14.35
N TYR A 105 -7.11 -11.59 13.81
CA TYR A 105 -6.77 -11.65 12.39
C TYR A 105 -6.40 -13.07 11.96
N ASP A 106 -5.49 -13.70 12.68
CA ASP A 106 -5.03 -15.06 12.38
C ASP A 106 -6.18 -16.08 12.45
N GLU A 107 -7.07 -15.97 13.43
CA GLU A 107 -8.26 -16.83 13.52
C GLU A 107 -9.23 -16.53 12.37
N GLY A 108 -9.48 -15.26 12.06
CA GLY A 108 -10.35 -14.85 10.96
C GLY A 108 -9.89 -15.34 9.59
N ILE A 109 -8.56 -15.42 9.36
CA ILE A 109 -8.00 -16.00 8.14
C ILE A 109 -8.37 -17.48 8.02
N VAL A 110 -8.25 -18.24 9.11
CA VAL A 110 -8.54 -19.69 9.13
C VAL A 110 -10.03 -19.94 8.97
N ASP A 111 -10.85 -19.13 9.61
CA ASP A 111 -12.30 -19.34 9.68
C ASP A 111 -13.08 -18.72 8.51
N PHE A 112 -12.41 -18.07 7.56
CA PHE A 112 -13.05 -17.40 6.42
C PHE A 112 -14.06 -18.27 5.69
N GLU A 113 -13.67 -19.48 5.28
CA GLU A 113 -14.56 -20.41 4.55
C GLU A 113 -15.75 -20.85 5.41
N ARG A 114 -15.51 -21.05 6.71
CA ARG A 114 -16.57 -21.36 7.68
C ARG A 114 -17.57 -20.20 7.78
N ASN A 115 -17.10 -18.96 7.75
CA ASN A 115 -17.94 -17.76 7.86
C ASN A 115 -18.78 -17.51 6.60
N LEU A 116 -18.27 -17.85 5.41
CA LEU A 116 -19.07 -17.81 4.16
C LEU A 116 -20.19 -18.87 4.17
N GLY A 117 -20.04 -19.92 4.95
CA GLY A 117 -21.02 -20.98 5.12
C GLY A 117 -20.98 -22.01 3.99
N ILE A 118 -21.50 -23.20 4.31
CA ILE A 118 -21.44 -24.40 3.46
C ILE A 118 -22.12 -24.20 2.09
N THR A 119 -23.07 -23.28 2.01
CA THR A 119 -23.80 -23.01 0.76
C THR A 119 -22.98 -22.20 -0.24
N TYR A 120 -21.97 -21.44 0.20
CA TYR A 120 -21.20 -20.56 -0.69
C TYR A 120 -20.51 -21.32 -1.82
N THR A 121 -19.86 -22.45 -1.50
CA THR A 121 -19.15 -23.28 -2.49
C THR A 121 -20.10 -23.95 -3.48
N ALA A 122 -21.39 -24.04 -3.16
CA ALA A 122 -22.42 -24.59 -4.04
C ALA A 122 -23.11 -23.53 -4.91
N LEU A 123 -22.84 -22.23 -4.68
CA LEU A 123 -23.41 -21.15 -5.48
C LEU A 123 -22.78 -21.14 -6.89
N PRO A 124 -23.57 -20.87 -7.95
CA PRO A 124 -23.03 -20.54 -9.27
C PRO A 124 -22.08 -19.33 -9.21
N HIS A 125 -21.09 -19.28 -10.10
CA HIS A 125 -20.09 -18.21 -10.16
C HIS A 125 -20.73 -16.80 -10.19
N GLU A 126 -21.79 -16.62 -10.97
CA GLU A 126 -22.56 -15.37 -11.07
C GLU A 126 -23.18 -14.91 -9.73
N GLN A 127 -23.42 -15.83 -8.80
CA GLN A 127 -23.99 -15.56 -7.49
C GLN A 127 -22.92 -15.45 -6.39
N GLN A 128 -21.74 -16.05 -6.59
CA GLN A 128 -20.64 -15.99 -5.64
C GLN A 128 -20.07 -14.58 -5.49
N LEU A 129 -19.95 -13.84 -6.59
CA LEU A 129 -19.39 -12.49 -6.57
C LEU A 129 -20.30 -11.49 -5.82
N PRO A 130 -21.61 -11.36 -6.11
CA PRO A 130 -22.52 -10.53 -5.31
C PRO A 130 -22.58 -10.95 -3.84
N TYR A 131 -22.51 -12.26 -3.55
CA TYR A 131 -22.49 -12.77 -2.18
C TYR A 131 -21.25 -12.28 -1.42
N LEU A 132 -20.05 -12.46 -1.98
CA LEU A 132 -18.81 -11.98 -1.37
C LEU A 132 -18.81 -10.47 -1.20
N ARG A 133 -19.34 -9.72 -2.17
CA ARG A 133 -19.46 -8.26 -2.04
C ARG A 133 -20.31 -7.90 -0.82
N THR A 134 -21.47 -8.53 -0.67
CA THR A 134 -22.38 -8.31 0.47
C THR A 134 -21.71 -8.70 1.79
N TYR A 135 -20.99 -9.82 1.80
CA TYR A 135 -20.23 -10.28 2.96
C TYR A 135 -19.14 -9.30 3.39
N CYS A 136 -18.35 -8.79 2.43
CA CYS A 136 -17.29 -7.82 2.72
C CYS A 136 -17.87 -6.47 3.18
N LEU A 137 -18.94 -5.99 2.55
CA LEU A 137 -19.64 -4.77 2.97
C LEU A 137 -20.14 -4.91 4.42
N TYR A 138 -20.72 -6.06 4.76
CA TYR A 138 -21.15 -6.35 6.12
C TYR A 138 -19.98 -6.32 7.12
N CYS A 139 -18.80 -6.84 6.75
CA CYS A 139 -17.63 -6.72 7.61
C CYS A 139 -17.19 -5.26 7.76
N LEU A 140 -17.18 -4.50 6.67
CA LEU A 140 -16.79 -3.07 6.64
C LEU A 140 -17.73 -2.20 7.50
N ASP A 141 -19.00 -2.55 7.60
CA ASP A 141 -19.97 -1.86 8.47
C ASP A 141 -19.53 -1.82 9.94
N PHE A 142 -18.77 -2.82 10.38
CA PHE A 142 -18.31 -2.97 11.77
C PHE A 142 -16.79 -2.90 11.92
N LEU A 143 -16.05 -2.73 10.82
CA LEU A 143 -14.60 -2.62 10.82
C LEU A 143 -14.18 -1.14 10.84
N PHE A 144 -14.27 -0.52 12.01
CA PHE A 144 -13.84 0.86 12.20
C PHE A 144 -13.29 1.05 13.61
N PHE A 145 -12.25 1.87 13.74
CA PHE A 145 -11.63 2.18 15.02
C PHE A 145 -11.87 3.65 15.37
N GLU A 146 -12.58 3.89 16.47
CA GLU A 146 -12.94 5.24 16.92
C GLU A 146 -12.12 5.73 18.13
N GLY A 147 -11.14 4.94 18.58
CA GLY A 147 -10.31 5.28 19.74
C GLY A 147 -10.64 4.50 21.01
N ASP A 148 -11.65 3.63 21.00
CA ASP A 148 -12.00 2.80 22.15
C ASP A 148 -10.95 1.70 22.40
N LEU A 149 -10.37 1.68 23.60
CA LEU A 149 -9.33 0.73 24.00
C LEU A 149 -9.91 -0.49 24.73
N ASN A 150 -10.46 -1.43 23.97
CA ASN A 150 -11.00 -2.69 24.50
C ASN A 150 -10.37 -3.91 23.81
N GLU A 151 -9.84 -4.87 24.56
CA GLU A 151 -9.16 -6.05 24.01
C GLU A 151 -10.07 -6.89 23.09
N ALA A 152 -11.34 -7.11 23.48
CA ALA A 152 -12.29 -7.86 22.66
C ALA A 152 -12.67 -7.12 21.38
N LEU A 153 -12.75 -5.78 21.43
CA LEU A 153 -12.91 -4.96 20.22
C LEU A 153 -11.73 -5.18 19.26
N PHE A 154 -10.49 -5.08 19.74
CA PHE A 154 -9.31 -5.28 18.89
C PHE A 154 -9.27 -6.67 18.27
N TYR A 155 -9.61 -7.71 19.04
CA TYR A 155 -9.78 -9.06 18.54
C TYR A 155 -10.82 -9.11 17.39
N ASN A 156 -12.02 -8.56 17.61
CA ASN A 156 -13.07 -8.54 16.60
C ASN A 156 -12.68 -7.75 15.36
N LEU A 157 -12.00 -6.60 15.51
CA LEU A 157 -11.49 -5.80 14.39
C LEU A 157 -10.47 -6.60 13.57
N GLY A 158 -9.56 -7.32 14.24
CA GLY A 158 -8.63 -8.24 13.58
C GLY A 158 -9.37 -9.30 12.77
N TYR A 159 -10.33 -9.96 13.41
CA TYR A 159 -11.12 -11.02 12.79
C TYR A 159 -11.89 -10.52 11.57
N LEU A 160 -12.61 -9.40 11.69
CA LEU A 160 -13.34 -8.80 10.57
C LEU A 160 -12.39 -8.36 9.46
N GLN A 161 -11.24 -7.75 9.80
CA GLN A 161 -10.24 -7.33 8.82
C GLN A 161 -9.71 -8.50 8.00
N ALA A 162 -9.43 -9.64 8.64
CA ALA A 162 -8.97 -10.84 7.96
C ALA A 162 -10.03 -11.39 6.98
N ASN A 163 -11.30 -11.35 7.37
CA ASN A 163 -12.40 -11.78 6.51
C ASN A 163 -12.60 -10.84 5.32
N VAL A 164 -12.47 -9.53 5.51
CA VAL A 164 -12.45 -8.54 4.40
C VAL A 164 -11.28 -8.79 3.46
N TYR A 165 -10.08 -9.00 3.99
CA TYR A 165 -8.90 -9.28 3.18
C TYR A 165 -9.08 -10.54 2.34
N ARG A 166 -9.51 -11.65 2.95
CA ARG A 166 -9.78 -12.91 2.24
C ARG A 166 -10.90 -12.77 1.22
N GLY A 167 -11.97 -12.06 1.55
CA GLY A 167 -13.06 -11.78 0.63
C GLY A 167 -12.59 -10.99 -0.59
N PHE A 168 -11.72 -10.00 -0.39
CA PHE A 168 -11.11 -9.25 -1.48
C PHE A 168 -10.22 -10.12 -2.38
N VAL A 169 -9.42 -11.02 -1.78
CA VAL A 169 -8.64 -12.05 -2.49
C VAL A 169 -9.53 -12.92 -3.38
N GLU A 170 -10.61 -13.44 -2.82
CA GLU A 170 -11.53 -14.33 -3.53
C GLU A 170 -12.29 -13.59 -4.64
N ILE A 171 -12.75 -12.36 -4.40
CA ILE A 171 -13.42 -11.54 -5.42
C ILE A 171 -12.53 -11.36 -6.65
N ASN A 172 -11.27 -10.95 -6.47
CA ASN A 172 -10.37 -10.76 -7.62
C ASN A 172 -10.02 -12.09 -8.27
N HIS A 173 -9.96 -13.19 -7.51
CA HIS A 173 -9.81 -14.52 -8.09
C HIS A 173 -10.99 -14.88 -9.02
N LEU A 174 -12.23 -14.66 -8.57
CA LEU A 174 -13.42 -14.90 -9.38
C LEU A 174 -13.48 -14.01 -10.62
N LEU A 175 -13.14 -12.73 -10.51
CA LEU A 175 -13.06 -11.80 -11.64
C LEU A 175 -11.99 -12.23 -12.67
N ALA A 176 -10.88 -12.81 -12.21
CA ALA A 176 -9.82 -13.34 -13.07
C ALA A 176 -10.24 -14.58 -13.88
N LEU A 177 -11.28 -15.28 -13.44
CA LEU A 177 -11.81 -16.46 -14.13
C LEU A 177 -12.92 -16.12 -15.13
N SER A 178 -13.48 -14.90 -15.08
CA SER A 178 -14.51 -14.46 -16.02
C SER A 178 -13.93 -14.17 -17.41
N PRO A 179 -14.49 -14.73 -18.50
CA PRO A 179 -13.98 -14.57 -19.86
C PRO A 179 -14.17 -13.15 -20.44
N ASP A 180 -15.07 -12.34 -19.88
CA ASP A 180 -15.38 -10.98 -20.34
C ASP A 180 -14.48 -9.88 -19.72
N THR A 181 -13.75 -10.19 -18.64
CA THR A 181 -12.83 -9.25 -17.97
C THR A 181 -11.40 -9.48 -18.45
N GLY A 182 -11.08 -8.91 -19.62
CA GLY A 182 -9.71 -8.80 -20.09
C GLY A 182 -8.84 -8.04 -19.07
N SER A 183 -7.99 -8.77 -18.34
CA SER A 183 -6.98 -8.30 -17.35
C SER A 183 -7.30 -8.40 -15.86
N ALA A 184 -8.18 -9.29 -15.40
CA ALA A 184 -8.31 -9.47 -13.96
C ALA A 184 -7.06 -10.14 -13.33
N ILE A 185 -6.46 -9.43 -12.36
CA ILE A 185 -5.21 -9.78 -11.67
C ILE A 185 -5.45 -10.98 -10.75
N ARG A 186 -4.73 -12.08 -10.99
CA ARG A 186 -4.76 -13.25 -10.11
C ARG A 186 -4.03 -12.94 -8.80
N MET A 187 -4.77 -12.60 -7.75
CA MET A 187 -4.22 -12.43 -6.41
C MET A 187 -3.88 -13.80 -5.82
N HIS A 188 -2.59 -14.05 -5.53
CA HIS A 188 -2.15 -15.33 -4.97
C HIS A 188 -2.13 -15.24 -3.44
N PHE A 189 -2.92 -16.09 -2.79
CA PHE A 189 -3.00 -16.28 -1.34
C PHE A 189 -1.69 -16.79 -0.70
N GLU A 190 -0.72 -17.23 -1.51
CA GLU A 190 0.56 -17.80 -1.06
C GLU A 190 1.46 -16.83 -0.29
N SER A 191 1.24 -15.51 -0.38
CA SER A 191 2.01 -14.48 0.33
C SER A 191 1.93 -14.63 1.86
N TYR A 192 0.75 -14.98 2.38
CA TYR A 192 0.51 -15.15 3.83
C TYR A 192 1.14 -16.45 4.37
N TYR A 193 1.17 -17.52 3.59
CA TYR A 193 1.73 -18.81 4.02
C TYR A 193 3.26 -18.92 3.84
N LYS A 194 3.86 -18.19 2.89
CA LYS A 194 5.33 -18.19 2.73
C LYS A 194 6.07 -17.68 3.97
N GLY A 195 5.47 -16.78 4.76
CA GLY A 195 6.02 -16.39 6.07
C GLY A 195 5.95 -17.50 7.12
N LYS A 196 4.85 -18.25 7.18
CA LYS A 196 4.62 -19.30 8.21
C LYS A 196 5.42 -20.59 7.99
N GLU A 197 5.76 -20.98 6.76
CA GLU A 197 6.57 -22.21 6.52
C GLU A 197 8.05 -22.07 6.90
N ILE A 198 8.62 -20.86 6.82
CA ILE A 198 10.01 -20.58 7.21
C ILE A 198 10.19 -20.77 8.73
N VAL A 199 9.18 -20.39 9.52
CA VAL A 199 9.18 -20.48 10.99
C VAL A 199 9.06 -21.93 11.50
N ARG A 200 8.34 -22.81 10.78
CA ARG A 200 8.24 -24.24 11.16
C ARG A 200 9.52 -25.02 10.91
N ARG A 201 10.35 -24.62 9.94
CA ARG A 201 11.66 -25.25 9.68
C ARG A 201 12.78 -24.74 10.59
N ASN A 202 12.63 -23.54 11.15
CA ASN A 202 13.70 -22.88 11.90
C ASN A 202 13.49 -22.85 13.42
N LYS A 203 12.57 -23.62 14.00
CA LYS A 203 12.57 -23.84 15.47
C LYS A 203 13.83 -24.64 15.84
N PRO A 204 14.81 -24.07 16.55
CA PRO A 204 15.93 -24.84 17.06
C PRO A 204 15.38 -25.76 18.14
N THR A 205 15.72 -27.04 18.04
CA THR A 205 15.59 -27.99 19.15
C THR A 205 16.38 -27.41 20.34
N GLU A 206 15.70 -27.15 21.45
CA GLU A 206 16.34 -26.75 22.71
C GLU A 206 17.28 -27.87 23.16
N GLU A 207 18.59 -27.70 22.93
CA GLU A 207 19.63 -28.38 23.68
C GLU A 207 20.29 -27.40 24.65
N LYS A 208 20.30 -27.83 25.91
CA LYS A 208 20.94 -27.23 27.08
C LYS A 208 22.42 -26.86 26.83
N ARG A 209 22.84 -25.69 27.30
CA ARG A 209 24.01 -25.42 28.18
C ARG A 209 24.42 -23.94 28.12
N GLU A 210 24.36 -23.26 29.27
CA GLU A 210 25.49 -22.81 30.11
C GLU A 210 26.01 -21.40 29.73
N GLU A 211 25.89 -20.48 30.69
CA GLU A 211 26.52 -19.16 30.70
C GLU A 211 28.06 -19.29 30.68
N PRO A 212 28.80 -18.25 30.23
CA PRO A 212 29.38 -17.38 31.26
C PRO A 212 29.49 -15.87 30.94
N GLU A 213 29.73 -15.17 32.04
CA GLU A 213 29.94 -13.75 32.34
C GLU A 213 30.82 -12.89 31.39
N ALA A 214 30.31 -11.67 31.18
CA ALA A 214 30.92 -10.33 31.25
C ALA A 214 32.44 -10.10 31.02
N LYS A 215 32.74 -9.10 30.17
CA LYS A 215 33.70 -8.00 30.49
C LYS A 215 33.55 -6.77 29.59
N LEU A 216 33.82 -5.63 30.20
CA LEU A 216 33.59 -4.25 29.76
C LEU A 216 34.48 -3.71 28.61
N THR A 217 33.89 -2.73 27.92
CA THR A 217 34.32 -1.62 27.02
C THR A 217 35.68 -0.93 27.32
N PRO A 218 36.12 0.15 26.60
CA PRO A 218 35.80 0.71 25.26
C PRO A 218 37.07 1.17 24.46
N ALA A 219 36.95 1.55 23.17
CA ALA A 219 37.80 2.61 22.58
C ALA A 219 37.26 3.15 21.25
N ILE A 220 37.33 4.47 21.15
CA ILE A 220 36.96 5.37 20.06
C ILE A 220 37.95 5.24 18.90
N ALA A 221 37.44 5.27 17.66
CA ALA A 221 38.20 5.72 16.50
C ALA A 221 37.26 6.46 15.55
N GLU A 222 37.45 7.78 15.47
CA GLU A 222 37.02 8.59 14.34
C GLU A 222 37.84 8.17 13.12
N GLU A 223 37.19 7.74 12.04
CA GLU A 223 37.77 7.82 10.71
C GLU A 223 36.75 8.37 9.72
N THR A 224 37.14 9.51 9.15
CA THR A 224 36.52 10.19 8.04
C THR A 224 36.74 9.36 6.78
N VAL A 225 35.68 8.85 6.15
CA VAL A 225 35.77 8.32 4.77
C VAL A 225 34.56 8.75 3.95
N SER A 226 34.85 9.62 2.98
CA SER A 226 34.02 9.85 1.81
C SER A 226 33.79 8.52 1.07
N GLN A 227 32.56 8.05 1.01
CA GLN A 227 32.16 7.03 0.05
C GLN A 227 30.88 7.44 -0.66
N ARG A 228 31.01 7.67 -1.98
CA ARG A 228 29.94 7.51 -2.96
C ARG A 228 29.38 6.09 -2.79
N VAL A 229 28.34 5.97 -1.99
CA VAL A 229 27.51 4.77 -1.99
C VAL A 229 26.50 4.97 -3.12
N THR A 230 26.80 4.43 -4.31
CA THR A 230 25.82 4.23 -5.38
C THR A 230 24.93 3.05 -5.03
N THR A 231 24.26 3.10 -3.87
CA THR A 231 23.09 2.23 -3.63
C THR A 231 21.99 2.72 -4.57
N ALA A 232 21.46 1.81 -5.40
CA ALA A 232 20.25 2.08 -6.15
C ALA A 232 19.19 2.62 -5.17
N PRO A 233 18.45 3.68 -5.53
CA PRO A 233 17.40 4.20 -4.67
C PRO A 233 16.39 3.10 -4.35
N GLU A 234 15.91 3.09 -3.12
CA GLU A 234 14.85 2.17 -2.68
C GLU A 234 13.60 2.37 -3.55
N ARG A 235 12.96 1.26 -3.94
CA ARG A 235 11.73 1.29 -4.74
C ARG A 235 10.62 1.98 -3.97
N ILE A 236 9.79 2.72 -4.70
CA ILE A 236 8.64 3.41 -4.14
C ILE A 236 7.47 2.44 -4.01
N GLU A 237 7.01 2.22 -2.79
CA GLU A 237 5.80 1.42 -2.55
C GLU A 237 4.55 2.16 -3.06
N LEU A 238 3.84 1.53 -3.99
CA LEU A 238 2.56 1.99 -4.50
C LEU A 238 1.41 1.33 -3.75
N LEU A 239 0.56 2.18 -3.16
CA LEU A 239 -0.72 1.81 -2.56
C LEU A 239 -1.91 2.29 -3.40
N CYS A 240 -1.67 2.74 -4.63
CA CYS A 240 -2.67 3.16 -5.61
C CYS A 240 -2.91 2.08 -6.68
N ASP A 241 -3.87 2.32 -7.58
CA ASP A 241 -4.12 1.46 -8.73
C ASP A 241 -2.86 1.38 -9.63
N ILE A 242 -2.28 0.19 -9.68
CA ILE A 242 -1.05 -0.07 -10.43
C ILE A 242 -1.29 0.05 -11.94
N GLU A 243 -2.46 -0.33 -12.43
CA GLU A 243 -2.80 -0.24 -13.85
C GLU A 243 -2.94 1.23 -14.27
N GLU A 244 -3.45 2.10 -13.40
CA GLU A 244 -3.44 3.54 -13.65
C GLU A 244 -2.03 4.10 -13.73
N ILE A 245 -1.13 3.67 -12.83
CA ILE A 245 0.28 4.06 -12.93
C ILE A 245 0.90 3.53 -14.23
N LYS A 246 0.67 2.27 -14.61
CA LYS A 246 1.18 1.74 -15.89
C LYS A 246 0.67 2.54 -17.08
N LYS A 247 -0.64 2.79 -17.13
CA LYS A 247 -1.30 3.57 -18.20
C LYS A 247 -0.81 5.01 -18.29
N LEU A 248 -0.54 5.65 -17.15
CA LEU A 248 0.08 6.97 -17.14
C LEU A 248 1.44 6.97 -17.84
N TRP A 249 2.26 5.94 -17.60
CA TRP A 249 3.60 5.87 -18.16
C TRP A 249 3.65 5.28 -19.59
N LEU A 250 2.58 4.64 -20.08
CA LEU A 250 2.46 4.15 -21.46
C LEU A 250 2.64 5.25 -22.51
N VAL A 251 2.39 6.52 -22.17
CA VAL A 251 2.67 7.63 -23.10
C VAL A 251 4.14 7.70 -23.53
N LEU A 252 5.07 7.10 -22.78
CA LEU A 252 6.47 7.05 -23.15
C LEU A 252 6.83 5.92 -24.14
N THR A 253 5.87 5.06 -24.52
CA THR A 253 6.08 4.00 -25.54
C THR A 253 5.68 4.42 -26.95
N ALA A 254 5.30 5.69 -27.13
CA ALA A 254 4.95 6.27 -28.42
C ALA A 254 5.65 7.63 -28.60
N PRO A 255 5.75 8.15 -29.83
CA PRO A 255 6.41 9.42 -30.10
C PRO A 255 5.76 10.60 -29.35
N ILE A 256 6.56 11.60 -28.98
CA ILE A 256 6.10 12.82 -28.29
C ILE A 256 6.54 14.03 -29.09
N LYS A 257 5.59 14.91 -29.45
CA LYS A 257 5.86 16.18 -30.11
C LYS A 257 6.45 17.16 -29.11
N THR A 258 7.71 17.50 -29.33
CA THR A 258 8.41 18.54 -28.59
C THR A 258 8.54 19.79 -29.46
N LYS A 259 8.92 20.92 -28.84
CA LYS A 259 9.24 22.15 -29.58
C LYS A 259 10.38 22.01 -30.59
N ASN A 260 11.22 20.97 -30.45
CA ASN A 260 12.37 20.71 -31.30
C ASN A 260 12.09 19.61 -32.35
N GLY A 261 10.85 19.14 -32.47
CA GLY A 261 10.45 18.05 -33.36
C GLY A 261 9.84 16.87 -32.60
N SER A 262 9.62 15.76 -33.29
CA SER A 262 9.10 14.54 -32.69
C SER A 262 10.24 13.76 -32.01
N GLU A 263 10.12 13.51 -30.72
CA GLU A 263 11.00 12.61 -29.98
C GLU A 263 10.46 11.18 -30.10
N ALA A 264 11.35 10.24 -30.41
CA ALA A 264 10.99 8.84 -30.51
C ALA A 264 10.51 8.29 -29.15
N ALA A 265 9.83 7.15 -29.19
CA ALA A 265 9.44 6.44 -27.97
C ALA A 265 10.67 6.23 -27.07
N VAL A 266 10.52 6.54 -25.79
CA VAL A 266 11.58 6.38 -24.78
C VAL A 266 11.75 4.90 -24.41
N PHE A 267 10.65 4.16 -24.43
CA PHE A 267 10.59 2.75 -24.07
C PHE A 267 9.88 1.92 -25.14
N SER A 268 10.32 0.68 -25.34
CA SER A 268 9.40 -0.39 -25.75
C SER A 268 8.49 -0.79 -24.58
N THR A 269 7.38 -1.48 -24.84
CA THR A 269 6.47 -1.97 -23.78
C THR A 269 7.19 -2.84 -22.74
N ALA A 270 8.14 -3.67 -23.18
CA ALA A 270 8.96 -4.50 -22.30
C ALA A 270 9.92 -3.66 -21.44
N GLU A 271 10.59 -2.67 -22.03
CA GLU A 271 11.50 -1.78 -21.29
C GLU A 271 10.76 -0.91 -20.29
N LEU A 272 9.56 -0.43 -20.62
CA LEU A 272 8.71 0.31 -19.69
C LEU A 272 8.35 -0.56 -18.47
N THR A 273 7.98 -1.82 -18.70
CA THR A 273 7.66 -2.76 -17.63
C THR A 273 8.87 -2.99 -16.71
N GLY A 274 10.06 -3.14 -17.31
CA GLY A 274 11.31 -3.25 -16.55
C GLY A 274 11.64 -1.98 -15.75
N PHE A 275 11.46 -0.81 -16.34
CA PHE A 275 11.65 0.48 -15.67
C PHE A 275 10.69 0.63 -14.49
N LEU A 276 9.38 0.46 -14.69
CA LEU A 276 8.40 0.52 -13.61
C LEU A 276 8.71 -0.51 -12.53
N GLY A 277 9.19 -1.70 -12.93
CA GLY A 277 9.70 -2.74 -12.04
C GLY A 277 10.88 -2.33 -11.17
N SER A 278 11.74 -1.46 -11.68
CA SER A 278 12.90 -0.92 -10.95
C SER A 278 12.58 0.30 -10.09
N VAL A 279 11.47 0.99 -10.39
CA VAL A 279 11.07 2.23 -9.71
C VAL A 279 10.08 1.98 -8.59
N PHE A 280 9.06 1.17 -8.85
CA PHE A 280 7.92 0.98 -7.98
C PHE A 280 7.90 -0.43 -7.42
N SER A 281 7.49 -0.59 -6.17
CA SER A 281 7.19 -1.86 -5.54
C SER A 281 5.74 -1.89 -5.10
N SER A 282 5.25 -3.09 -4.81
CA SER A 282 3.96 -3.28 -4.18
C SER A 282 4.06 -4.52 -3.30
N GLY A 283 3.93 -4.36 -1.98
CA GLY A 283 3.85 -5.50 -1.06
C GLY A 283 2.62 -6.36 -1.35
N ALA A 284 1.53 -5.69 -1.73
CA ALA A 284 0.30 -6.28 -2.22
C ALA A 284 0.45 -7.14 -3.48
N PHE A 285 1.21 -6.63 -4.46
CA PHE A 285 1.37 -7.25 -5.76
C PHE A 285 2.85 -7.39 -6.14
N PRO A 286 3.60 -8.31 -5.50
CA PRO A 286 5.04 -8.44 -5.74
C PRO A 286 5.37 -8.75 -7.21
N ASN A 287 4.44 -9.44 -7.89
CA ASN A 287 4.56 -9.84 -9.28
C ASN A 287 4.15 -8.76 -10.29
N ALA A 288 3.44 -7.70 -9.87
CA ALA A 288 3.03 -6.61 -10.76
C ALA A 288 4.21 -5.78 -11.27
N PHE A 289 5.32 -5.82 -10.53
CA PHE A 289 6.56 -5.14 -10.82
C PHE A 289 7.73 -6.12 -10.72
N LYS A 290 7.93 -6.94 -11.76
CA LYS A 290 9.08 -7.84 -11.84
C LYS A 290 10.34 -6.99 -11.99
N ALA A 291 11.20 -7.01 -10.97
CA ALA A 291 12.49 -6.35 -11.04
C ALA A 291 13.29 -6.99 -12.18
N HIS A 292 13.77 -6.17 -13.11
CA HIS A 292 14.79 -6.57 -14.09
C HIS A 292 16.09 -5.83 -13.76
N GLN A 293 17.19 -6.37 -14.26
CA GLN A 293 18.54 -5.90 -13.96
C GLN A 293 18.67 -4.37 -14.05
N PRO A 294 19.54 -3.76 -13.23
CA PRO A 294 19.76 -2.32 -13.22
C PRO A 294 20.03 -1.81 -14.64
N GLN A 295 19.11 -0.98 -15.14
CA GLN A 295 19.26 -0.35 -16.45
C GLN A 295 20.20 0.85 -16.33
N ALA A 296 21.06 1.02 -17.34
CA ALA A 296 21.82 2.26 -17.47
C ALA A 296 20.87 3.46 -17.55
N PRO A 297 21.27 4.66 -17.07
CA PRO A 297 20.42 5.83 -17.15
C PRO A 297 19.98 6.11 -18.58
N MET A 298 18.69 6.30 -18.78
CA MET A 298 18.14 6.52 -20.11
C MET A 298 18.55 7.88 -20.66
N LEU A 299 18.89 7.87 -21.95
CA LEU A 299 19.20 9.05 -22.74
C LEU A 299 17.91 9.64 -23.27
N THR A 300 17.52 10.80 -22.75
CA THR A 300 16.37 11.58 -23.21
C THR A 300 16.80 13.02 -23.50
N SER A 301 16.07 13.71 -24.38
CA SER A 301 16.40 15.08 -24.74
C SER A 301 16.26 16.03 -23.54
N LYS A 302 17.08 17.08 -23.50
CA LYS A 302 16.93 18.15 -22.51
C LYS A 302 15.75 19.06 -22.89
N GLY A 303 15.00 19.52 -21.89
CA GLY A 303 13.92 20.49 -22.07
C GLY A 303 12.55 19.87 -21.89
N ASP A 304 11.83 19.65 -22.99
CA ASP A 304 10.42 19.24 -22.96
C ASP A 304 10.24 17.87 -22.30
N MET A 305 11.14 16.91 -22.56
CA MET A 305 11.11 15.61 -21.87
C MET A 305 11.37 15.70 -20.38
N ARG A 306 12.17 16.66 -19.93
CA ARG A 306 12.33 16.90 -18.49
C ARG A 306 10.99 17.32 -17.86
N ASN A 307 10.20 18.13 -18.56
CA ASN A 307 8.87 18.54 -18.10
C ASN A 307 7.88 17.37 -18.14
N VAL A 308 7.92 16.54 -19.20
CA VAL A 308 7.10 15.32 -19.32
C VAL A 308 7.40 14.36 -18.17
N LEU A 309 8.68 14.04 -17.92
CA LEU A 309 9.08 13.15 -16.83
C LEU A 309 8.71 13.71 -15.45
N ASN A 310 8.87 15.02 -15.25
CA ASN A 310 8.39 15.68 -14.04
C ASN A 310 6.87 15.55 -13.89
N ALA A 311 6.09 15.71 -14.96
CA ALA A 311 4.64 15.60 -14.93
C ALA A 311 4.17 14.18 -14.60
N LEU A 312 4.72 13.17 -15.27
CA LEU A 312 4.37 11.77 -15.04
C LEU A 312 4.71 11.33 -13.61
N MET A 313 5.89 11.69 -13.13
CA MET A 313 6.31 11.34 -11.78
C MET A 313 5.54 12.13 -10.71
N TYR A 314 5.21 13.41 -10.95
CA TYR A 314 4.39 14.21 -10.04
C TYR A 314 2.94 13.72 -10.00
N ALA A 315 2.37 13.30 -11.13
CA ALA A 315 1.07 12.65 -11.19
C ALA A 315 1.08 11.33 -10.39
N SER A 316 2.09 10.49 -10.62
CA SER A 316 2.27 9.24 -9.88
C SER A 316 2.38 9.48 -8.37
N TYR A 317 3.13 10.52 -7.97
CA TYR A 317 3.22 10.94 -6.58
C TYR A 317 1.87 11.36 -6.00
N ASN A 318 1.11 12.23 -6.69
CA ASN A 318 -0.16 12.70 -6.15
C ASN A 318 -1.18 11.57 -6.03
N ILE A 319 -1.28 10.71 -7.05
CA ILE A 319 -2.15 9.54 -7.03
C ILE A 319 -1.77 8.62 -5.88
N ASN A 320 -0.48 8.30 -5.73
CA ASN A 320 -0.06 7.44 -4.61
C ASN A 320 -0.22 8.14 -3.25
N ARG A 321 -0.04 9.46 -3.15
CA ARG A 321 -0.19 10.23 -1.90
C ARG A 321 -1.61 10.24 -1.37
N GLU A 322 -2.62 10.13 -2.23
CA GLU A 322 -4.03 9.96 -1.80
C GLU A 322 -4.19 8.74 -0.88
N TYR A 323 -3.36 7.70 -1.08
CA TYR A 323 -3.45 6.41 -0.40
C TYR A 323 -2.27 6.13 0.55
N ASN A 324 -1.11 6.72 0.28
CA ASN A 324 0.12 6.57 1.04
C ASN A 324 0.58 7.93 1.57
N ARG A 325 0.03 8.37 2.71
CA ARG A 325 0.37 9.68 3.33
C ARG A 325 1.84 9.79 3.75
N SER A 326 2.54 8.66 3.94
CA SER A 326 3.98 8.60 4.21
C SER A 326 4.86 8.85 2.98
N THR A 327 4.30 8.93 1.77
CA THR A 327 5.09 9.19 0.56
C THR A 327 5.78 10.56 0.59
N ASN A 328 7.09 10.53 0.32
CA ASN A 328 7.93 11.72 0.24
C ASN A 328 8.34 12.00 -1.21
N LEU A 329 8.01 13.19 -1.70
CA LEU A 329 8.38 13.65 -3.05
C LEU A 329 9.90 13.64 -3.30
N VAL A 330 10.72 13.68 -2.25
CA VAL A 330 12.19 13.51 -2.35
C VAL A 330 12.56 12.15 -2.96
N HIS A 331 11.86 11.07 -2.60
CA HIS A 331 12.14 9.73 -3.13
C HIS A 331 11.85 9.66 -4.63
N TYR A 332 10.73 10.25 -5.07
CA TYR A 332 10.36 10.36 -6.48
C TYR A 332 11.39 11.17 -7.29
N ALA A 333 11.91 12.25 -6.71
CA ALA A 333 12.98 13.03 -7.32
C ALA A 333 14.32 12.26 -7.40
N ALA A 334 14.63 11.44 -6.40
CA ALA A 334 15.82 10.59 -6.39
C ALA A 334 15.76 9.52 -7.49
N ILE A 335 14.59 8.88 -7.66
CA ILE A 335 14.31 7.94 -8.75
C ILE A 335 14.52 8.59 -10.12
N LEU A 336 13.91 9.75 -10.36
CA LEU A 336 14.08 10.46 -11.64
C LEU A 336 15.55 10.74 -11.95
N LYS A 337 16.32 11.16 -10.93
CA LYS A 337 17.76 11.41 -11.07
C LYS A 337 18.55 10.14 -11.40
N HIS A 338 18.19 9.02 -10.80
CA HIS A 338 18.88 7.75 -10.99
C HIS A 338 18.66 7.18 -12.39
N HIS A 339 17.41 7.23 -12.89
CA HIS A 339 17.03 6.55 -14.12
C HIS A 339 17.13 7.39 -15.40
N PHE A 340 17.16 8.74 -15.31
CA PHE A 340 17.19 9.58 -16.50
C PHE A 340 18.35 10.58 -16.50
N SER A 341 19.18 10.49 -17.54
CA SER A 341 20.38 11.33 -17.71
C SER A 341 20.08 12.84 -17.75
N VAL A 342 18.87 13.24 -18.14
CA VAL A 342 18.41 14.64 -18.17
C VAL A 342 18.47 15.34 -16.80
N PHE A 343 18.53 14.57 -15.70
CA PHE A 343 18.63 15.05 -14.32
C PHE A 343 20.03 14.92 -13.71
N ALA A 344 21.02 14.38 -14.43
CA ALA A 344 22.36 14.12 -13.90
C ALA A 344 23.00 15.37 -13.25
N GLY A 345 22.83 16.54 -13.88
CA GLY A 345 23.34 17.83 -13.40
C GLY A 345 22.49 18.56 -12.35
N SER A 346 21.37 17.99 -11.88
CA SER A 346 20.47 18.65 -10.90
C SER A 346 20.50 17.94 -9.54
N GLY A 347 20.51 18.69 -8.44
CA GLY A 347 20.38 18.10 -7.10
C GLY A 347 18.97 17.56 -6.83
N ILE A 348 18.82 16.53 -6.00
CA ILE A 348 17.51 15.90 -5.69
C ILE A 348 16.50 16.94 -5.18
N ASN A 349 16.93 17.82 -4.27
CA ASN A 349 16.07 18.89 -3.74
C ASN A 349 15.64 19.90 -4.81
N SER A 350 16.50 20.17 -5.80
CA SER A 350 16.17 21.04 -6.93
C SER A 350 15.18 20.37 -7.89
N ILE A 351 15.26 19.06 -8.08
CA ILE A 351 14.28 18.31 -8.87
C ILE A 351 12.92 18.35 -8.15
N LYS A 352 12.91 17.98 -6.86
CA LYS A 352 11.72 18.03 -5.99
C LYS A 352 11.01 19.38 -6.06
N SER A 353 11.75 20.49 -5.92
CA SER A 353 11.16 21.84 -5.85
C SER A 353 10.49 22.28 -7.15
N VAL A 354 10.85 21.68 -8.29
CA VAL A 354 10.34 22.10 -9.59
C VAL A 354 9.35 21.11 -10.23
N MET A 355 9.17 19.92 -9.67
CA MET A 355 8.24 18.91 -10.20
C MET A 355 6.81 19.46 -10.36
N ALA A 356 6.26 20.06 -9.30
CA ALA A 356 4.93 20.66 -9.33
C ALA A 356 4.85 21.82 -10.33
N THR A 357 5.87 22.69 -10.35
CA THR A 357 5.92 23.88 -11.22
C THR A 357 5.95 23.54 -12.70
N TYR A 358 6.63 22.46 -13.09
CA TYR A 358 6.76 22.05 -14.49
C TYR A 358 5.74 21.01 -14.93
N SER A 359 4.99 20.41 -14.01
CA SER A 359 3.94 19.43 -14.33
C SER A 359 2.93 19.96 -15.36
N PRO A 360 2.36 21.19 -15.23
CA PRO A 360 1.43 21.72 -16.23
C PRO A 360 2.05 21.84 -17.63
N LYS A 361 3.35 22.20 -17.71
CA LYS A 361 4.06 22.28 -19.00
C LYS A 361 4.27 20.91 -19.63
N GLY A 362 4.62 19.90 -18.82
CA GLY A 362 4.73 18.52 -19.29
C GLY A 362 3.41 17.97 -19.81
N ILE A 363 2.31 18.23 -19.10
CA ILE A 363 0.96 17.84 -19.54
C ILE A 363 0.57 18.55 -20.84
N ALA A 364 0.92 19.82 -21.01
CA ALA A 364 0.64 20.55 -22.25
C ALA A 364 1.39 19.95 -23.46
N ILE A 365 2.65 19.53 -23.26
CA ILE A 365 3.44 18.82 -24.28
C ILE A 365 2.78 17.49 -24.67
N LEU A 366 2.34 16.71 -23.66
CA LEU A 366 1.63 15.46 -23.90
C LEU A 366 0.31 15.70 -24.64
N LYS A 367 -0.50 16.69 -24.23
CA LYS A 367 -1.73 17.06 -24.96
C LYS A 367 -1.47 17.40 -26.43
N GLY A 368 -0.37 18.11 -26.73
CA GLY A 368 0.03 18.44 -28.09
C GLY A 368 0.43 17.22 -28.95
N SER A 369 0.60 16.06 -28.34
CA SER A 369 1.01 14.80 -28.98
C SER A 369 -0.15 13.82 -29.20
N SER A 370 -1.39 14.21 -28.90
CA SER A 370 -2.57 13.31 -28.89
C SER A 370 -2.86 12.63 -30.23
N THR A 371 -2.48 13.25 -31.35
CA THR A 371 -2.67 12.67 -32.68
C THR A 371 -1.75 11.50 -32.99
N ASP A 372 -0.59 11.44 -32.35
CA ASP A 372 0.50 10.51 -32.71
C ASP A 372 0.75 9.48 -31.59
N ASN A 373 0.16 9.70 -30.41
CA ASN A 373 0.38 8.87 -29.23
C ASN A 373 -0.97 8.41 -28.66
N PRO A 374 -1.32 7.12 -28.85
CA PRO A 374 -2.64 6.60 -28.56
C PRO A 374 -2.98 6.53 -27.07
N HIS A 375 -1.99 6.69 -26.19
CA HIS A 375 -2.14 6.52 -24.74
C HIS A 375 -2.53 7.82 -24.02
N ILE A 376 -2.51 8.96 -24.71
CA ILE A 376 -2.73 10.27 -24.08
C ILE A 376 -4.17 10.43 -23.58
N GLU A 377 -5.17 10.00 -24.34
CA GLU A 377 -6.57 10.13 -23.90
C GLU A 377 -6.84 9.34 -22.62
N GLU A 378 -6.30 8.12 -22.53
CA GLU A 378 -6.40 7.29 -21.33
C GLU A 378 -5.66 7.93 -20.15
N MET A 379 -4.44 8.43 -20.37
CA MET A 379 -3.68 9.18 -19.36
C MET A 379 -4.47 10.42 -18.88
N LEU A 380 -5.07 11.20 -19.78
CA LEU A 380 -5.88 12.37 -19.43
C LEU A 380 -7.14 11.99 -18.65
N SER A 381 -7.77 10.86 -18.95
CA SER A 381 -8.91 10.33 -18.20
C SER A 381 -8.53 10.04 -16.75
N ILE A 382 -7.39 9.37 -16.53
CA ILE A 382 -6.85 9.10 -15.19
C ILE A 382 -6.57 10.41 -14.44
N LEU A 383 -5.90 11.37 -15.09
CA LEU A 383 -5.59 12.66 -14.44
C LEU A 383 -6.86 13.44 -14.06
N LYS A 384 -7.94 13.36 -14.86
CA LYS A 384 -9.25 13.95 -14.52
C LYS A 384 -9.90 13.24 -13.34
N LYS A 385 -9.87 11.90 -13.31
CA LYS A 385 -10.40 11.08 -12.20
C LYS A 385 -9.81 11.52 -10.85
N HIS A 386 -8.50 11.78 -10.81
CA HIS A 386 -7.79 12.22 -9.60
C HIS A 386 -7.72 13.75 -9.43
N LYS A 387 -8.51 14.53 -10.18
CA LYS A 387 -8.56 16.01 -10.08
C LYS A 387 -7.19 16.69 -10.25
N LEU A 388 -6.30 16.08 -11.03
CA LEU A 388 -4.97 16.61 -11.38
C LEU A 388 -4.99 17.47 -12.65
N LEU A 389 -6.14 17.49 -13.32
CA LEU A 389 -6.49 18.39 -14.42
C LEU A 389 -7.67 19.27 -13.97
N HIS A 390 -7.49 20.59 -14.09
CA HIS A 390 -8.56 21.56 -13.92
C HIS A 390 -9.23 21.87 -15.26
#